data_AF-A0A949YGX6-F1
#
_entry.id   AF-A0A949YGX6-F1
#
_cell.length_a   1.000
_cell.length_b   1.000
_cell.length_c   1.000
_cell.angle_alpha   90.00
_cell.angle_beta   90.00
_cell.angle_gamma   90.00
#
_symmetry.space_group_name_H-M   'P 1'
#
loop_
_entity.id
_entity.type
_entity.pdbx_description
1 polymer ?
#
loop_
_entity_poly.entity_id
_entity_poly.type
_entity_poly.pdbx_seq_one_letter_code
_entity_poly.pdbx_strand_id
1 'polypeptide(L)'
;MSTTKSLSNSLSGRSETPFARTIAAIDMTGNPELRGLWFPGTRVPADLASRSGLPAEGFPSPLGYWIVKHDGLASPSSTGLRMVVTGPGEEAPEFVARPDESRQAGRRFRMQTVKIKAPGPDTGDVVLTIGPGTARVVARESTWDVLAEPIILAVCQVWRFQSIEAEIEHLTASALEDLSYANVPGLASLGESSRLMDLGGKTRAAIVDLTYFQTLLTDPLAYFDSRRSARVFRLLCDRFGLDDWSNSIDHRAELVEATYETITEKLYHLRSHAHDVVLEVIIVGFLLIDILMRIWEAMV
;
A
#
# COMPACT_ATOMS: atom_id res chain seq x y z
N MET A 1 28.21 -25.85 -65.20
CA MET A 1 27.19 -25.21 -66.06
C MET A 1 25.90 -26.02 -65.90
N SER A 2 24.75 -25.53 -65.48
CA SER A 2 24.29 -24.17 -65.22
C SER A 2 23.25 -24.22 -64.10
N THR A 3 23.39 -23.31 -63.15
CA THR A 3 22.39 -22.88 -62.17
C THR A 3 21.12 -22.36 -62.85
N THR A 4 19.95 -22.73 -62.36
CA THR A 4 18.73 -21.94 -62.53
C THR A 4 18.07 -21.74 -61.16
N LYS A 5 18.29 -20.53 -60.63
CA LYS A 5 17.50 -19.91 -59.57
C LYS A 5 16.08 -19.71 -60.08
N SER A 6 15.07 -20.07 -59.29
CA SER A 6 13.74 -19.45 -59.37
C SER A 6 13.48 -18.73 -58.05
N LEU A 7 13.41 -17.41 -58.15
CA LEU A 7 13.02 -16.47 -57.12
C LEU A 7 11.49 -16.39 -57.04
N SER A 8 11.02 -15.93 -55.88
CA SER A 8 9.72 -15.32 -55.57
C SER A 8 8.47 -16.21 -55.56
N ASN A 9 7.97 -16.48 -54.36
CA ASN A 9 6.79 -15.73 -53.88
C ASN A 9 6.85 -15.57 -52.36
N SER A 10 7.40 -14.43 -51.96
CA SER A 10 7.22 -13.81 -50.66
C SER A 10 5.75 -13.44 -50.48
N LEU A 11 4.99 -14.30 -49.81
CA LEU A 11 3.74 -13.91 -49.18
C LEU A 11 4.09 -13.21 -47.87
N SER A 12 4.26 -11.90 -48.00
CA SER A 12 4.06 -10.87 -46.97
C SER A 12 3.93 -11.38 -45.53
N GLY A 13 5.08 -11.63 -44.91
CA GLY A 13 5.19 -11.39 -43.48
C GLY A 13 4.91 -9.91 -43.26
N ARG A 14 3.73 -9.58 -42.74
CA ARG A 14 3.59 -8.34 -42.00
C ARG A 14 4.58 -8.46 -40.84
N SER A 15 5.69 -7.75 -40.98
CA SER A 15 6.51 -7.33 -39.85
C SER A 15 5.64 -6.42 -38.98
N GLU A 16 4.72 -7.01 -38.23
CA GLU A 16 4.13 -6.37 -37.06
C GLU A 16 5.30 -6.20 -36.09
N THR A 17 5.66 -4.96 -35.84
CA THR A 17 6.60 -4.62 -34.78
C THR A 17 6.12 -5.30 -33.49
N PRO A 18 7.00 -6.00 -32.75
CA PRO A 18 6.59 -6.68 -31.53
C PRO A 18 5.94 -5.69 -30.57
N PHE A 19 4.76 -6.05 -30.07
CA PHE A 19 3.94 -5.19 -29.22
C PHE A 19 4.46 -5.32 -27.78
N ALA A 20 5.40 -4.45 -27.41
CA ALA A 20 5.93 -4.38 -26.05
C ALA A 20 5.76 -2.97 -25.48
N ARG A 21 5.12 -2.85 -24.31
CA ARG A 21 5.02 -1.60 -23.55
C ARG A 21 5.51 -1.83 -22.13
N THR A 22 6.28 -0.90 -21.59
CA THR A 22 6.64 -0.89 -20.16
C THR A 22 5.99 0.30 -19.50
N ILE A 23 5.38 0.07 -18.34
CA ILE A 23 4.71 1.07 -17.52
C ILE A 23 5.37 1.04 -16.16
N ALA A 24 5.68 2.21 -15.61
CA ALA A 24 6.16 2.34 -14.25
C ALA A 24 5.11 3.04 -13.38
N ALA A 25 4.99 2.59 -12.13
CA ALA A 25 4.19 3.21 -11.10
C ALA A 25 5.14 3.65 -9.96
N ILE A 26 5.20 4.96 -9.73
CA ILE A 26 6.04 5.57 -8.70
C ILE A 26 5.16 5.84 -7.47
N ASP A 27 5.52 5.31 -6.30
CA ASP A 27 4.74 5.53 -5.08
C ASP A 27 4.86 6.99 -4.61
N MET A 28 3.71 7.63 -4.40
CA MET A 28 3.60 9.02 -3.94
C MET A 28 3.20 9.12 -2.46
N THR A 29 2.91 8.00 -1.79
CA THR A 29 2.38 7.99 -0.41
C THR A 29 3.31 8.61 0.62
N GLY A 30 4.63 8.56 0.38
CA GLY A 30 5.63 9.24 1.20
C GLY A 30 5.60 10.77 1.12
N ASN A 31 4.81 11.38 0.23
CA ASN A 31 4.72 12.83 0.08
C ASN A 31 3.28 13.34 0.35
N PRO A 32 3.01 13.91 1.54
CA PRO A 32 1.70 14.41 1.92
C PRO A 32 1.12 15.47 0.98
N GLU A 33 1.97 16.28 0.35
CA GLU A 33 1.53 17.34 -0.57
C GLU A 33 0.85 16.79 -1.83
N LEU A 34 1.14 15.53 -2.18
CA LEU A 34 0.59 14.84 -3.34
C LEU A 34 -0.72 14.12 -3.07
N ARG A 35 -1.19 14.06 -1.82
CA ARG A 35 -2.44 13.37 -1.45
C ARG A 35 -3.67 13.92 -2.18
N GLY A 36 -3.68 15.23 -2.45
CA GLY A 36 -4.76 15.88 -3.20
C GLY A 36 -4.93 15.30 -4.61
N LEU A 37 -3.89 14.72 -5.21
CA LEU A 37 -3.95 14.13 -6.54
C LEU A 37 -4.66 12.78 -6.59
N TRP A 38 -4.95 12.16 -5.43
CA TRP A 38 -5.58 10.85 -5.38
C TRP A 38 -7.09 10.93 -5.61
N PHE A 39 -7.66 12.14 -5.65
CA PHE A 39 -9.08 12.35 -5.84
C PHE A 39 -9.41 12.47 -7.34
N PRO A 40 -10.48 11.79 -7.83
CA PRO A 40 -10.93 11.90 -9.21
C PRO A 40 -11.19 13.36 -9.61
N GLY A 41 -10.78 13.72 -10.84
CA GLY A 41 -11.03 15.05 -11.40
C GLY A 41 -10.09 16.16 -10.89
N THR A 42 -9.15 15.85 -10.01
CA THR A 42 -8.15 16.82 -9.56
C THR A 42 -7.20 17.18 -10.70
N ARG A 43 -7.11 18.47 -11.03
CA ARG A 43 -6.14 18.95 -12.01
C ARG A 43 -4.75 18.90 -11.40
N VAL A 44 -3.83 18.21 -12.07
CA VAL A 44 -2.41 18.25 -11.71
C VAL A 44 -1.87 19.64 -12.06
N PRO A 45 -1.37 20.43 -11.09
CA PRO A 45 -0.67 21.66 -11.41
C PRO A 45 0.58 21.34 -12.24
N ALA A 46 0.80 22.06 -13.33
CA ALA A 46 1.88 21.78 -14.29
C ALA A 46 3.28 21.83 -13.65
N ASP A 47 3.44 22.50 -12.52
CA ASP A 47 4.67 22.66 -11.75
C ASP A 47 4.81 21.69 -10.57
N LEU A 48 3.76 20.92 -10.22
CA LEU A 48 3.79 20.03 -9.07
C LEU A 48 4.67 18.80 -9.31
N ALA A 49 4.61 18.24 -10.53
CA ALA A 49 5.41 17.08 -10.91
C ALA A 49 6.92 17.40 -10.87
N SER A 50 7.32 18.57 -11.38
CA SER A 50 8.74 18.97 -11.40
C SER A 50 9.29 19.27 -10.01
N ARG A 51 8.51 19.91 -9.13
CA ARG A 51 8.89 20.14 -7.72
C ARG A 51 9.04 18.84 -6.93
N SER A 52 8.27 17.82 -7.30
CA SER A 52 8.24 16.52 -6.60
C SER A 52 9.18 15.49 -7.22
N GLY A 53 9.98 15.86 -8.22
CA GLY A 53 10.89 14.95 -8.93
C GLY A 53 10.18 13.88 -9.78
N LEU A 54 8.90 14.07 -10.08
CA LEU A 54 8.11 13.16 -10.91
C LEU A 54 8.33 13.45 -12.41
N PRO A 55 8.31 12.42 -13.27
CA PRO A 55 8.37 12.61 -14.72
C PRO A 55 7.21 13.50 -15.21
N ALA A 56 7.51 14.41 -16.14
CA ALA A 56 6.52 15.34 -16.69
C ALA A 56 5.40 14.61 -17.46
N GLU A 57 5.74 13.49 -18.11
CA GLU A 57 4.80 12.67 -18.85
C GLU A 57 4.26 11.57 -17.93
N GLY A 58 3.09 11.80 -17.33
CA GLY A 58 2.44 10.82 -16.48
C GLY A 58 1.11 11.30 -15.96
N PHE A 59 0.43 10.44 -15.21
CA PHE A 59 -0.85 10.75 -14.59
C PHE A 59 -0.94 10.16 -13.18
N PRO A 60 -1.63 10.84 -12.25
CA PRO A 60 -1.84 10.32 -10.92
C PRO A 60 -2.91 9.23 -10.94
N SER A 61 -2.66 8.17 -10.18
CA SER A 61 -3.62 7.13 -9.84
C SER A 61 -4.30 7.49 -8.51
N PRO A 62 -5.60 7.18 -8.35
CA PRO A 62 -6.29 7.33 -7.08
C PRO A 62 -5.71 6.47 -5.95
N LEU A 63 -4.84 5.52 -6.29
CA LEU A 63 -4.16 4.62 -5.36
C LEU A 63 -2.78 5.14 -4.92
N GLY A 64 -2.52 6.43 -5.13
CA GLY A 64 -1.29 7.08 -4.68
C GLY A 64 -0.06 6.74 -5.50
N TYR A 65 -0.22 6.44 -6.79
CA TYR A 65 0.89 6.19 -7.72
C TYR A 65 0.94 7.23 -8.84
N TRP A 66 2.14 7.61 -9.28
CA TRP A 66 2.33 8.33 -10.54
C TRP A 66 2.62 7.32 -11.65
N ILE A 67 1.75 7.23 -12.64
CA ILE A 67 1.84 6.26 -13.74
C ILE A 67 2.49 6.93 -14.94
N VAL A 68 3.56 6.32 -15.45
CA VAL A 68 4.33 6.82 -16.60
C VAL A 68 4.61 5.70 -17.59
N LYS A 69 4.51 6.02 -18.88
CA LYS A 69 4.98 5.15 -19.96
C LYS A 69 6.50 5.17 -19.97
N HIS A 70 7.13 4.01 -19.90
CA HIS A 70 8.57 3.86 -19.87
C HIS A 70 9.05 3.29 -21.21
N ASP A 71 9.45 4.17 -22.13
CA ASP A 71 9.98 3.79 -23.44
C ASP A 71 11.47 3.41 -23.33
N GLY A 72 11.75 2.22 -22.78
CA GLY A 72 13.10 1.66 -22.76
C GLY A 72 13.37 0.65 -21.63
N LEU A 73 14.34 -0.25 -21.88
CA LEU A 73 14.91 -1.19 -20.92
C LEU A 73 15.81 -0.52 -19.86
N ALA A 74 16.12 0.77 -20.02
CA ALA A 74 16.87 1.52 -19.00
C ALA A 74 16.07 1.49 -17.69
N SER A 75 16.70 1.08 -16.60
CA SER A 75 16.04 1.00 -15.30
C SER A 75 15.49 2.39 -14.94
N PRO A 76 14.20 2.55 -14.60
CA PRO A 76 13.84 3.66 -13.75
C PRO A 76 14.72 3.57 -12.50
N SER A 77 15.01 4.71 -11.90
CA SER A 77 15.61 4.80 -10.59
C SER A 77 15.00 3.75 -9.64
N SER A 78 15.80 3.31 -8.69
CA SER A 78 15.72 2.09 -7.88
C SER A 78 14.43 1.80 -7.08
N THR A 79 13.29 2.42 -7.39
CA THR A 79 12.10 2.50 -6.53
C THR A 79 10.74 2.35 -7.25
N GLY A 80 10.69 2.15 -8.57
CA GLY A 80 9.42 2.08 -9.31
C GLY A 80 8.88 0.66 -9.50
N LEU A 81 7.63 0.43 -9.10
CA LEU A 81 6.88 -0.78 -9.45
C LEU A 81 6.71 -0.85 -10.98
N ARG A 82 6.91 -2.02 -11.59
CA ARG A 82 7.00 -2.15 -13.04
C ARG A 82 5.95 -3.10 -13.60
N MET A 83 5.25 -2.67 -14.64
CA MET A 83 4.38 -3.51 -15.44
C MET A 83 4.90 -3.63 -16.88
N VAL A 84 5.00 -4.86 -17.37
CA VAL A 84 5.40 -5.16 -18.76
C VAL A 84 4.22 -5.76 -19.50
N VAL A 85 3.89 -5.19 -20.65
CA VAL A 85 2.80 -5.63 -21.53
C VAL A 85 3.43 -6.19 -22.80
N THR A 86 3.09 -7.43 -23.15
CA THR A 86 3.60 -8.10 -24.35
C THR A 86 2.47 -8.74 -25.17
N GLY A 87 2.73 -8.95 -26.46
CA GLY A 87 1.85 -9.71 -27.34
C GLY A 87 1.79 -11.21 -26.97
N PRO A 88 0.75 -11.94 -27.43
CA PRO A 88 0.70 -13.40 -27.27
C PRO A 88 1.84 -14.08 -28.04
N GLY A 89 2.59 -14.97 -27.38
CA GLY A 89 3.71 -15.69 -28.00
C GLY A 89 5.04 -14.94 -27.96
N GLU A 90 5.08 -13.72 -27.43
CA GLU A 90 6.32 -12.98 -27.17
C GLU A 90 6.92 -13.39 -25.81
N GLU A 91 8.23 -13.64 -25.80
CA GLU A 91 8.98 -13.81 -24.56
C GLU A 91 9.08 -12.45 -23.85
N ALA A 92 8.44 -12.33 -22.69
CA ALA A 92 8.69 -11.20 -21.82
C ALA A 92 10.06 -11.39 -21.15
N PRO A 93 10.81 -10.30 -20.90
CA PRO A 93 12.05 -10.37 -20.16
C PRO A 93 11.85 -11.08 -18.81
N GLU A 94 12.80 -11.94 -18.43
CA GLU A 94 12.76 -12.66 -17.15
C GLU A 94 12.74 -11.68 -15.97
N PHE A 95 11.86 -11.96 -15.01
CA PHE A 95 11.72 -11.19 -13.78
C PHE A 95 12.85 -11.53 -12.82
N VAL A 96 13.80 -10.62 -12.64
CA VAL A 96 14.67 -10.64 -11.47
C VAL A 96 13.98 -9.84 -10.37
N ALA A 97 13.23 -10.53 -9.50
CA ALA A 97 12.67 -9.91 -8.30
C ALA A 97 13.83 -9.30 -7.49
N ARG A 98 13.74 -8.01 -7.16
CA ARG A 98 14.77 -7.41 -6.30
C ARG A 98 14.61 -7.92 -4.87
N PRO A 99 15.72 -8.21 -4.17
CA PRO A 99 15.68 -8.72 -2.79
C PRO A 99 14.97 -7.78 -1.81
N ASP A 100 15.07 -6.46 -2.01
CA ASP A 100 14.48 -5.46 -1.10
C ASP A 100 12.97 -5.26 -1.31
N GLU A 101 12.46 -5.39 -2.54
CA GLU A 101 11.01 -5.39 -2.80
C GLU A 101 10.33 -6.66 -2.25
N SER A 102 11.09 -7.76 -2.19
CA SER A 102 10.66 -9.00 -1.55
C SER A 102 10.60 -8.91 -0.01
N ARG A 103 11.26 -7.91 0.60
CA ARG A 103 11.16 -7.62 2.04
C ARG A 103 9.95 -6.75 2.38
N GLN A 104 9.52 -5.89 1.44
CA GLN A 104 8.31 -5.07 1.57
C GLN A 104 7.03 -5.82 1.19
N ALA A 105 7.09 -6.85 0.36
CA ALA A 105 5.96 -7.76 0.22
C ALA A 105 5.88 -8.59 1.52
N GLY A 106 4.87 -8.34 2.36
CA GLY A 106 4.60 -9.15 3.54
C GLY A 106 4.66 -10.64 3.21
N ARG A 107 4.95 -11.49 4.20
CA ARG A 107 5.33 -12.92 4.05
C ARG A 107 4.39 -13.81 3.21
N ARG A 108 3.26 -13.30 2.71
CA ARG A 108 2.15 -14.06 2.12
C ARG A 108 1.88 -13.84 0.64
N PHE A 109 2.27 -12.74 0.01
CA PHE A 109 1.89 -12.57 -1.41
C PHE A 109 2.85 -13.31 -2.36
N ARG A 110 2.38 -14.47 -2.83
CA ARG A 110 3.00 -15.22 -3.94
C ARG A 110 2.54 -14.63 -5.26
N MET A 111 3.39 -14.70 -6.28
CA MET A 111 3.04 -14.32 -7.65
C MET A 111 1.73 -15.00 -8.08
N GLN A 112 0.73 -14.23 -8.48
CA GLN A 112 -0.58 -14.73 -8.89
C GLN A 112 -0.82 -14.44 -10.37
N THR A 113 -1.34 -15.44 -11.09
CA THR A 113 -1.72 -15.29 -12.49
C THR A 113 -3.23 -15.48 -12.63
N VAL A 114 -3.89 -14.49 -13.21
CA VAL A 114 -5.30 -14.55 -13.58
C VAL A 114 -5.45 -14.47 -15.09
N LYS A 115 -6.46 -15.16 -15.60
CA LYS A 115 -6.83 -15.11 -17.01
C LYS A 115 -8.26 -14.60 -17.11
N ILE A 116 -8.48 -13.56 -17.90
CA ILE A 116 -9.82 -13.02 -18.18
C ILE A 116 -10.08 -13.05 -19.68
N LYS A 117 -11.34 -13.28 -20.04
CA LYS A 117 -11.82 -13.06 -21.41
C LYS A 117 -12.20 -11.60 -21.56
N ALA A 118 -11.59 -10.91 -22.52
CA ALA A 118 -11.96 -9.54 -22.78
C ALA A 118 -13.39 -9.48 -23.35
N PRO A 119 -14.25 -8.56 -22.89
CA PRO A 119 -15.64 -8.48 -23.35
C PRO A 119 -15.73 -7.99 -24.79
N GLY A 120 -15.94 -8.90 -25.74
CA GLY A 120 -16.09 -8.60 -27.16
C GLY A 120 -15.71 -9.80 -28.05
N PRO A 121 -16.27 -9.91 -29.26
CA PRO A 121 -16.03 -11.07 -30.13
C PRO A 121 -14.57 -11.19 -30.58
N ASP A 122 -13.83 -10.08 -30.68
CA ASP A 122 -12.48 -10.04 -31.27
C ASP A 122 -11.35 -9.73 -30.28
N THR A 123 -11.68 -9.46 -29.02
CA THR A 123 -10.72 -8.94 -28.02
C THR A 123 -9.83 -10.00 -27.35
N GLY A 124 -9.91 -11.28 -27.74
CA GLY A 124 -9.00 -12.32 -27.23
C GLY A 124 -8.96 -12.47 -25.70
N ASP A 125 -8.00 -13.25 -25.22
CA ASP A 125 -7.76 -13.46 -23.79
C ASP A 125 -6.68 -12.48 -23.27
N VAL A 126 -6.83 -12.05 -22.02
CA VAL A 126 -5.79 -11.33 -21.28
C VAL A 126 -5.29 -12.23 -20.16
N VAL A 127 -3.97 -12.42 -20.09
CA VAL A 127 -3.31 -13.09 -18.97
C VAL A 127 -2.55 -12.02 -18.19
N LEU A 128 -2.88 -11.88 -16.91
CA LEU A 128 -2.27 -10.91 -16.01
C LEU A 128 -1.60 -11.67 -14.87
N THR A 129 -0.29 -11.44 -14.71
CA THR A 129 0.49 -12.01 -13.61
C THR A 129 1.04 -10.88 -12.76
N ILE A 130 0.79 -10.90 -11.46
CA ILE A 130 1.27 -9.87 -10.53
C ILE A 130 2.13 -10.54 -9.47
N GLY A 131 3.33 -10.01 -9.25
CA GLY A 131 4.23 -10.39 -8.18
C GLY A 131 4.68 -9.19 -7.36
N PRO A 132 5.60 -9.40 -6.42
CA PRO A 132 6.25 -8.32 -5.67
C PRO A 132 6.97 -7.39 -6.65
N GLY A 133 6.64 -6.09 -6.61
CA GLY A 133 7.33 -5.07 -7.41
C GLY A 133 7.06 -5.08 -8.91
N THR A 134 6.48 -6.16 -9.44
CA THR A 134 6.41 -6.40 -10.88
C THR A 134 5.10 -7.03 -11.33
N ALA A 135 4.68 -6.72 -12.55
CA ALA A 135 3.51 -7.27 -13.19
C ALA A 135 3.77 -7.56 -14.67
N ARG A 136 3.15 -8.62 -15.19
CA ARG A 136 3.15 -9.02 -16.58
C ARG A 136 1.74 -9.03 -17.12
N VAL A 137 1.53 -8.42 -18.29
CA VAL A 137 0.29 -8.50 -19.04
C VAL A 137 0.60 -9.12 -20.40
N VAL A 138 -0.10 -10.20 -20.74
CA VAL A 138 -0.09 -10.77 -22.08
C VAL A 138 -1.46 -10.50 -22.70
N ALA A 139 -1.48 -9.66 -23.72
CA ALA A 139 -2.70 -9.24 -24.41
C ALA A 139 -2.39 -8.87 -25.86
N ARG A 140 -3.38 -8.97 -26.75
CA ARG A 140 -3.28 -8.36 -28.08
C ARG A 140 -3.28 -6.84 -27.94
N GLU A 141 -2.62 -6.13 -28.85
CA GLU A 141 -2.57 -4.66 -28.84
C GLU A 141 -3.96 -4.03 -28.83
N SER A 142 -4.86 -4.50 -29.69
CA SER A 142 -6.25 -4.03 -29.75
C SER A 142 -7.04 -4.23 -28.45
N THR A 143 -6.69 -5.26 -27.68
CA THR A 143 -7.28 -5.53 -26.36
C THR A 143 -6.71 -4.60 -25.31
N TRP A 144 -5.40 -4.38 -25.35
CA TRP A 144 -4.72 -3.48 -24.45
C TRP A 144 -5.23 -2.06 -24.57
N ASP A 145 -5.38 -1.54 -25.78
CA ASP A 145 -5.84 -0.15 -25.99
C ASP A 145 -7.25 0.11 -25.40
N VAL A 146 -8.07 -0.94 -25.23
CA VAL A 146 -9.41 -0.85 -24.63
C VAL A 146 -9.41 -1.11 -23.13
N LEU A 147 -8.48 -1.94 -22.63
CA LEU A 147 -8.49 -2.45 -21.25
C LEU A 147 -7.30 -1.99 -20.40
N ALA A 148 -6.43 -1.13 -20.93
CA ALA A 148 -5.24 -0.66 -20.23
C ALA A 148 -5.59 -0.06 -18.85
N GLU A 149 -6.56 0.85 -18.81
CA GLU A 149 -6.96 1.55 -17.60
C GLU A 149 -7.42 0.60 -16.46
N PRO A 150 -8.42 -0.29 -16.64
CA PRO A 150 -8.83 -1.20 -15.58
C PRO A 150 -7.74 -2.22 -15.20
N ILE A 151 -6.85 -2.59 -16.12
CA ILE A 151 -5.71 -3.47 -15.81
C ILE A 151 -4.68 -2.74 -14.96
N ILE A 152 -4.28 -1.52 -15.33
CA ILE A 152 -3.33 -0.69 -14.59
C ILE A 152 -3.82 -0.49 -13.15
N LEU A 153 -5.09 -0.11 -12.98
CA LEU A 153 -5.64 0.15 -11.65
C LEU A 153 -5.76 -1.12 -10.80
N ALA A 154 -6.10 -2.27 -11.39
CA ALA A 154 -6.10 -3.55 -10.66
C ALA A 154 -4.69 -3.93 -10.17
N VAL A 155 -3.66 -3.72 -11.01
CA VAL A 155 -2.27 -3.95 -10.62
C VAL A 155 -1.85 -3.02 -9.49
N CYS A 156 -2.16 -1.73 -9.59
CA CYS A 156 -1.91 -0.77 -8.53
C CYS A 156 -2.63 -1.13 -7.23
N GLN A 157 -3.86 -1.65 -7.28
CA GLN A 157 -4.60 -2.04 -6.08
C GLN A 157 -3.91 -3.21 -5.38
N VAL A 158 -3.47 -4.21 -6.13
CA VAL A 158 -2.71 -5.35 -5.59
C VAL A 158 -1.43 -4.87 -4.92
N TRP A 159 -0.63 -4.04 -5.59
CA TRP A 159 0.59 -3.50 -5.00
C TRP A 159 0.30 -2.65 -3.76
N ARG A 160 -0.76 -1.85 -3.77
CA ARG A 160 -1.15 -1.05 -2.60
C ARG A 160 -1.50 -1.96 -1.42
N PHE A 161 -2.25 -3.03 -1.65
CA PHE A 161 -2.57 -4.01 -0.61
C PHE A 161 -1.34 -4.75 -0.08
N GLN A 162 -0.36 -5.06 -0.93
CA GLN A 162 0.93 -5.59 -0.47
C GLN A 162 1.65 -4.62 0.47
N SER A 163 1.72 -3.34 0.09
CA SER A 163 2.36 -2.31 0.92
C SER A 163 1.64 -2.13 2.25
N ILE A 164 0.30 -2.08 2.23
CA ILE A 164 -0.52 -1.95 3.45
C ILE A 164 -0.35 -3.17 4.34
N GLU A 165 -0.36 -4.38 3.79
CA GLU A 165 -0.20 -5.60 4.56
C GLU A 165 1.14 -5.65 5.30
N ALA A 166 2.22 -5.19 4.65
CA ALA A 166 3.53 -5.10 5.27
C ALA A 166 3.59 -4.05 6.37
N GLU A 167 2.94 -2.90 6.17
CA GLU A 167 2.82 -1.88 7.21
C GLU A 167 2.03 -2.40 8.42
N ILE A 168 0.91 -3.10 8.20
CA ILE A 168 0.14 -3.73 9.28
C ILE A 168 0.98 -4.81 9.99
N GLU A 169 1.76 -5.61 9.26
CA GLU A 169 2.67 -6.60 9.86
C GLU A 169 3.71 -5.92 10.76
N HIS A 170 4.28 -4.80 10.31
CA HIS A 170 5.20 -3.99 11.10
C HIS A 170 4.52 -3.42 12.35
N LEU A 171 3.36 -2.77 12.19
CA LEU A 171 2.58 -2.21 13.29
C LEU A 171 2.13 -3.28 14.30
N THR A 172 1.79 -4.48 13.83
CA THR A 172 1.44 -5.62 14.70
C THR A 172 2.64 -6.05 15.53
N ALA A 173 3.82 -6.17 14.91
CA ALA A 173 5.04 -6.54 15.62
C ALA A 173 5.40 -5.49 16.68
N SER A 174 5.33 -4.20 16.33
CA SER A 174 5.55 -3.09 17.27
C SER A 174 4.53 -3.09 18.41
N ALA A 175 3.24 -3.30 18.10
CA ALA A 175 2.19 -3.33 19.12
C ALA A 175 2.38 -4.49 20.13
N LEU A 176 2.83 -5.66 19.66
CA LEU A 176 3.13 -6.80 20.54
C LEU A 176 4.35 -6.55 21.42
N GLU A 177 5.39 -5.93 20.86
CA GLU A 177 6.58 -5.52 21.60
C GLU A 177 6.20 -4.49 22.68
N ASP A 178 5.45 -3.44 22.33
CA ASP A 178 4.97 -2.41 23.24
C ASP A 178 4.02 -2.97 24.31
N LEU A 179 3.15 -3.92 23.96
CA LEU A 179 2.29 -4.61 24.92
C LEU A 179 3.12 -5.38 25.95
N SER A 180 4.24 -5.98 25.53
CA SER A 180 5.14 -6.68 26.45
C SER A 180 5.78 -5.71 27.46
N TYR A 181 6.16 -4.51 27.01
CA TYR A 181 6.68 -3.44 27.87
C TYR A 181 5.61 -2.89 28.83
N ALA A 182 4.38 -2.67 28.35
CA ALA A 182 3.26 -2.19 29.17
C ALA A 182 2.86 -3.19 30.28
N ASN A 183 3.16 -4.48 30.11
CA ASN A 183 2.92 -5.51 31.11
C ASN A 183 4.03 -5.62 32.17
N VAL A 184 5.14 -4.88 32.05
CA VAL A 184 6.18 -4.85 33.08
C VAL A 184 5.70 -4.02 34.28
N PRO A 185 5.64 -4.58 35.50
CA PRO A 185 5.16 -3.84 36.67
C PRO A 185 6.15 -2.74 37.11
N GLY A 186 5.62 -1.56 37.47
CA GLY A 186 6.36 -0.51 38.19
C GLY A 186 6.48 0.84 37.46
N LEU A 187 7.29 1.75 38.02
CA LEU A 187 7.46 3.14 37.57
C LEU A 187 8.12 3.27 36.17
N ALA A 188 8.78 2.22 35.67
CA ALA A 188 9.43 2.24 34.36
C ALA A 188 8.42 2.39 33.21
N SER A 189 7.23 1.80 33.33
CA SER A 189 6.15 1.92 32.32
C SER A 189 5.53 3.32 32.27
N LEU A 190 5.58 4.07 33.38
CA LEU A 190 5.13 5.48 33.41
C LEU A 190 6.10 6.40 32.65
N GLY A 191 7.41 6.11 32.68
CA GLY A 191 8.42 6.87 31.94
C GLY A 191 8.25 6.79 30.42
N GLU A 192 7.71 5.68 29.91
CA GLU A 192 7.44 5.47 28.48
C GLU A 192 6.00 5.79 28.06
N SER A 193 5.12 6.14 29.01
CA SER A 193 3.69 6.35 28.75
C SER A 193 3.41 7.38 27.65
N SER A 194 4.14 8.50 27.65
CA SER A 194 3.98 9.54 26.63
C SER A 194 4.43 9.07 25.24
N ARG A 195 5.47 8.22 25.17
CA ARG A 195 5.93 7.62 23.91
C ARG A 195 4.88 6.66 23.36
N LEU A 196 4.34 5.79 24.21
CA LEU A 196 3.35 4.79 23.83
C LEU A 196 2.01 5.42 23.40
N MET A 197 1.59 6.51 24.06
CA MET A 197 0.41 7.27 23.65
C MET A 197 0.60 7.98 22.30
N ASP A 198 1.76 8.59 22.06
CA ASP A 198 2.10 9.21 20.77
C ASP A 198 2.16 8.17 19.65
N LEU A 199 2.73 6.99 19.93
CA LEU A 199 2.80 5.89 18.98
C LEU A 199 1.40 5.38 18.62
N GLY A 200 0.53 5.15 19.61
CA GLY A 200 -0.86 4.76 19.37
C GLY A 200 -1.64 5.78 18.53
N GLY A 201 -1.42 7.08 18.77
CA GLY A 201 -2.00 8.16 17.94
C GLY A 201 -1.52 8.12 16.48
N LYS A 202 -0.22 7.89 16.25
CA LYS A 202 0.36 7.74 14.91
C LYS A 202 -0.15 6.50 14.20
N THR A 203 -0.27 5.38 14.91
CA THR A 203 -0.82 4.14 14.38
C THR A 203 -2.28 4.32 13.96
N ARG A 204 -3.11 4.96 14.78
CA ARG A 204 -4.50 5.28 14.42
C ARG A 204 -4.58 6.17 13.18
N ALA A 205 -3.74 7.20 13.08
CA ALA A 205 -3.69 8.06 11.90
C ALA A 205 -3.30 7.27 10.63
N ALA A 206 -2.31 6.37 10.75
CA ALA A 206 -1.90 5.50 9.66
C ALA A 206 -3.03 4.56 9.22
N ILE A 207 -3.80 3.99 10.15
CA ILE A 207 -4.96 3.12 9.87
C ILE A 207 -6.07 3.89 9.13
N VAL A 208 -6.37 5.12 9.52
CA VAL A 208 -7.38 5.95 8.82
C VAL A 208 -6.98 6.24 7.37
N ASP A 209 -5.68 6.46 7.12
CA ASP A 209 -5.16 6.61 5.76
C ASP A 209 -5.35 5.32 4.92
N LEU A 210 -5.45 4.13 5.53
CA LEU A 210 -5.69 2.86 4.82
C LEU A 210 -7.09 2.80 4.18
N THR A 211 -8.10 3.32 4.87
CA THR A 211 -9.50 3.32 4.39
C THR A 211 -9.65 4.09 3.07
N TYR A 212 -8.81 5.10 2.86
CA TYR A 212 -8.79 5.87 1.63
C TYR A 212 -8.53 5.00 0.39
N PHE A 213 -7.68 3.98 0.50
CA PHE A 213 -7.27 3.14 -0.63
C PHE A 213 -8.25 2.01 -0.96
N GLN A 214 -9.33 1.86 -0.20
CA GLN A 214 -10.37 0.86 -0.42
C GLN A 214 -11.56 1.39 -1.22
N THR A 215 -11.70 2.72 -1.36
CA THR A 215 -12.85 3.35 -2.01
C THR A 215 -13.04 2.92 -3.47
N LEU A 216 -11.94 2.60 -4.16
CA LEU A 216 -11.96 2.09 -5.54
C LEU A 216 -12.65 0.72 -5.65
N LEU A 217 -12.53 -0.14 -4.62
CA LEU A 217 -13.24 -1.43 -4.58
C LEU A 217 -14.74 -1.23 -4.36
N THR A 218 -15.10 -0.29 -3.48
CA THR A 218 -16.49 0.00 -3.11
C THR A 218 -17.30 0.61 -4.26
N ASP A 219 -16.76 1.63 -4.93
CA ASP A 219 -17.43 2.25 -6.08
C ASP A 219 -16.49 2.50 -7.28
N PRO A 220 -16.21 1.46 -8.09
CA PRO A 220 -15.42 1.60 -9.31
C PRO A 220 -16.01 2.61 -10.30
N LEU A 221 -17.33 2.81 -10.34
CA LEU A 221 -17.95 3.70 -11.33
C LEU A 221 -17.60 5.17 -11.12
N ALA A 222 -17.16 5.54 -9.92
CA ALA A 222 -16.65 6.88 -9.63
C ALA A 222 -15.26 7.15 -10.25
N TYR A 223 -14.54 6.10 -10.65
CA TYR A 223 -13.15 6.18 -11.09
C TYR A 223 -12.92 5.78 -12.56
N PHE A 224 -13.94 5.24 -13.22
CA PHE A 224 -13.86 4.83 -14.62
C PHE A 224 -14.88 5.58 -15.49
N ASP A 225 -14.43 6.10 -16.63
CA ASP A 225 -15.30 6.76 -17.60
C ASP A 225 -16.30 5.81 -18.27
N SER A 226 -16.03 4.50 -18.23
CA SER A 226 -16.85 3.48 -18.89
C SER A 226 -17.32 2.38 -17.92
N ARG A 227 -18.61 2.02 -18.01
CA ARG A 227 -19.18 0.85 -17.30
C ARG A 227 -18.47 -0.45 -17.66
N ARG A 228 -17.89 -0.52 -18.86
CA ARG A 228 -17.13 -1.68 -19.34
C ARG A 228 -15.82 -1.79 -18.56
N SER A 229 -15.07 -0.70 -18.41
CA SER A 229 -13.83 -0.65 -17.61
C SER A 229 -14.11 -1.04 -16.16
N ALA A 230 -15.12 -0.44 -15.54
CA ALA A 230 -15.54 -0.77 -14.18
C ALA A 230 -15.89 -2.25 -13.99
N ARG A 231 -16.58 -2.87 -14.97
CA ARG A 231 -16.91 -4.30 -14.92
C ARG A 231 -15.67 -5.19 -15.05
N VAL A 232 -14.73 -4.83 -15.92
CA VAL A 232 -13.47 -5.57 -16.07
C VAL A 232 -12.62 -5.44 -14.82
N PHE A 233 -12.55 -4.25 -14.23
CA PHE A 233 -11.88 -4.03 -12.95
C PHE A 233 -12.48 -4.91 -11.84
N ARG A 234 -13.81 -4.91 -11.67
CA ARG A 234 -14.48 -5.79 -10.68
C ARG A 234 -14.16 -7.26 -10.93
N LEU A 235 -14.22 -7.72 -12.18
CA LEU A 235 -13.86 -9.10 -12.52
C LEU A 235 -12.41 -9.43 -12.14
N LEU A 236 -11.47 -8.49 -12.33
CA LEU A 236 -10.09 -8.67 -11.88
C LEU A 236 -10.00 -8.71 -10.35
N CYS A 237 -10.70 -7.82 -9.65
CA CYS A 237 -10.77 -7.80 -8.18
C CYS A 237 -11.28 -9.14 -7.64
N ASP A 238 -12.38 -9.67 -8.19
CA ASP A 238 -12.93 -10.98 -7.84
C ASP A 238 -11.90 -12.10 -8.05
N ARG A 239 -11.16 -12.06 -9.17
CA ARG A 239 -10.18 -13.10 -9.54
C ARG A 239 -8.94 -13.07 -8.66
N PHE A 240 -8.53 -11.91 -8.19
CA PHE A 240 -7.45 -11.76 -7.22
C PHE A 240 -7.92 -11.86 -5.76
N GLY A 241 -9.23 -11.99 -5.52
CA GLY A 241 -9.79 -12.05 -4.17
C GLY A 241 -9.58 -10.76 -3.37
N LEU A 242 -9.65 -9.59 -4.03
CA LEU A 242 -9.31 -8.32 -3.40
C LEU A 242 -10.31 -7.91 -2.30
N ASP A 243 -11.59 -8.24 -2.44
CA ASP A 243 -12.57 -7.94 -1.38
C ASP A 243 -12.26 -8.71 -0.09
N ASP A 244 -11.98 -10.01 -0.20
CA ASP A 244 -11.57 -10.84 0.94
C ASP A 244 -10.24 -10.37 1.55
N TRP A 245 -9.30 -9.93 0.70
CA TRP A 245 -8.03 -9.38 1.17
C TRP A 245 -8.23 -8.05 1.90
N SER A 246 -9.08 -7.16 1.39
CA SER A 246 -9.44 -5.90 2.06
C SER A 246 -10.04 -6.16 3.43
N ASN A 247 -11.01 -7.08 3.53
CA ASN A 247 -11.62 -7.47 4.81
C ASN A 247 -10.58 -8.03 5.80
N SER A 248 -9.62 -8.81 5.31
CA SER A 248 -8.53 -9.33 6.15
C SER A 248 -7.58 -8.24 6.62
N ILE A 249 -7.32 -7.21 5.80
CA ILE A 249 -6.52 -6.04 6.14
C ILE A 249 -7.25 -5.25 7.24
N ASP A 250 -8.54 -4.96 7.05
CA ASP A 250 -9.36 -4.21 8.00
C ASP A 250 -9.40 -4.89 9.36
N HIS A 251 -9.72 -6.18 9.38
CA HIS A 251 -9.75 -6.94 10.62
C HIS A 251 -8.42 -6.90 11.38
N ARG A 252 -7.29 -6.97 10.66
CA ARG A 252 -5.96 -6.89 11.30
C ARG A 252 -5.65 -5.48 11.79
N ALA A 253 -6.06 -4.45 11.06
CA ALA A 253 -5.91 -3.06 11.50
C ALA A 253 -6.71 -2.82 12.79
N GLU A 254 -7.95 -3.32 12.88
CA GLU A 254 -8.77 -3.28 14.09
C GLU A 254 -8.08 -3.95 15.29
N LEU A 255 -7.43 -5.10 15.08
CA LEU A 255 -6.68 -5.79 16.15
C LEU A 255 -5.48 -4.98 16.65
N VAL A 256 -4.76 -4.31 15.74
CA VAL A 256 -3.66 -3.42 16.10
C VAL A 256 -4.18 -2.23 16.91
N GLU A 257 -5.28 -1.61 16.46
CA GLU A 257 -5.91 -0.51 17.17
C GLU A 257 -6.37 -0.93 18.59
N ALA A 258 -7.07 -2.06 18.70
CA ALA A 258 -7.53 -2.59 19.99
C ALA A 258 -6.36 -2.90 20.95
N THR A 259 -5.21 -3.31 20.41
CA THR A 259 -3.99 -3.54 21.21
C THR A 259 -3.47 -2.23 21.79
N TYR A 260 -3.35 -1.18 20.98
CA TYR A 260 -2.94 0.14 21.49
C TYR A 260 -3.98 0.75 22.43
N GLU A 261 -5.27 0.57 22.18
CA GLU A 261 -6.32 0.98 23.12
C GLU A 261 -6.12 0.32 24.49
N THR A 262 -5.90 -1.00 24.52
CA THR A 262 -5.60 -1.75 25.74
C THR A 262 -4.35 -1.23 26.46
N ILE A 263 -3.28 -0.92 25.71
CA ILE A 263 -2.04 -0.35 26.28
C ILE A 263 -2.34 1.02 26.90
N THR A 264 -3.06 1.89 26.20
CA THR A 264 -3.38 3.24 26.68
C THR A 264 -4.27 3.22 27.92
N GLU A 265 -5.26 2.32 27.99
CA GLU A 265 -6.14 2.14 29.15
C GLU A 265 -5.34 1.67 30.37
N LYS A 266 -4.46 0.67 30.21
CA LYS A 266 -3.56 0.22 31.28
C LYS A 266 -2.66 1.33 31.81
N LEU A 267 -2.05 2.10 30.92
CA LEU A 267 -1.19 3.23 31.30
C LEU A 267 -1.98 4.33 32.02
N TYR A 268 -3.22 4.59 31.60
CA TYR A 268 -4.10 5.53 32.28
C TYR A 268 -4.42 5.08 33.71
N HIS A 269 -4.77 3.81 33.90
CA HIS A 269 -5.01 3.25 35.23
C HIS A 269 -3.77 3.31 36.13
N LEU A 270 -2.59 2.97 35.60
CA LEU A 270 -1.33 3.08 36.35
C LEU A 270 -1.02 4.51 36.77
N ARG A 271 -1.26 5.49 35.88
CA ARG A 271 -1.07 6.91 36.18
C ARG A 271 -2.05 7.41 37.23
N SER A 272 -3.33 7.02 37.14
CA SER A 272 -4.34 7.35 38.15
C SER A 272 -3.92 6.79 39.51
N HIS A 273 -3.52 5.51 39.56
CA HIS A 273 -3.13 4.88 40.81
C HIS A 273 -1.86 5.50 41.41
N ALA A 274 -0.88 5.86 40.58
CA ALA A 274 0.31 6.58 41.04
C ALA A 274 -0.04 7.97 41.59
N HIS A 275 -1.01 8.67 40.98
CA HIS A 275 -1.50 9.94 41.47
C HIS A 275 -2.18 9.80 42.84
N ASP A 276 -3.01 8.77 43.00
CA ASP A 276 -3.68 8.46 44.27
C ASP A 276 -2.65 8.18 45.39
N VAL A 277 -1.63 7.38 45.11
CA VAL A 277 -0.55 7.07 46.07
C VAL A 277 0.25 8.31 46.44
N VAL A 278 0.61 9.16 45.48
CA VAL A 278 1.32 10.43 45.76
C VAL A 278 0.47 11.34 46.65
N LEU A 279 -0.83 11.43 46.38
CA LEU A 279 -1.76 12.23 47.17
C LEU A 279 -1.89 11.68 48.59
N GLU A 280 -1.96 10.36 48.75
CA GLU A 280 -1.96 9.71 50.07
C GLU A 280 -0.67 10.00 50.85
N VAL A 281 0.50 9.88 50.22
CA VAL A 281 1.80 10.18 50.85
C VAL A 281 1.86 11.65 51.30
N ILE A 282 1.35 12.58 50.49
CA ILE A 282 1.28 14.00 50.84
C ILE A 282 0.37 14.20 52.06
N ILE A 283 -0.81 13.57 52.09
CA ILE A 283 -1.75 13.66 53.22
C ILE A 283 -1.12 13.12 54.51
N VAL A 284 -0.49 11.94 54.44
CA VAL A 284 0.20 11.32 55.58
C VAL A 284 1.36 12.21 56.05
N GLY A 285 2.11 12.81 55.12
CA GLY A 285 3.18 13.75 55.43
C GLY A 285 2.67 15.00 56.18
N PHE A 286 1.57 15.60 55.73
CA PHE A 286 0.94 16.73 56.42
C PHE A 286 0.43 16.36 57.81
N LEU A 287 -0.19 15.18 57.97
CA LEU A 287 -0.62 14.66 59.27
C LEU A 287 0.55 14.46 60.23
N LEU A 288 1.67 13.90 59.74
CA LEU A 288 2.89 13.74 60.53
C LEU A 288 3.47 15.08 60.98
N ILE A 289 3.49 16.09 60.09
CA ILE A 289 3.93 17.44 60.43
C ILE A 289 3.02 18.05 61.50
N ASP A 290 1.70 17.93 61.37
CA ASP A 290 0.75 18.44 62.37
C ASP A 290 0.96 17.78 63.74
N ILE A 291 1.13 16.46 63.78
CA ILE A 291 1.41 15.72 65.00
C ILE A 291 2.74 16.17 65.62
N LEU A 292 3.80 16.31 64.82
CA LEU A 292 5.11 16.78 65.28
C LEU A 292 5.04 18.20 65.85
N MET A 293 4.29 19.11 65.21
CA MET A 293 4.09 20.47 65.72
C MET A 293 3.35 20.48 67.05
N ARG A 294 2.28 19.69 67.19
CA ARG A 294 1.55 19.57 68.47
C ARG A 294 2.40 18.98 69.59
N ILE A 295 3.26 18.00 69.28
CA ILE A 295 4.20 17.44 70.26
C ILE A 295 5.20 18.51 70.68
N TRP A 296 5.75 19.28 69.73
CA TRP A 296 6.68 20.37 70.01
C TRP A 296 6.04 21.45 70.89
N GLU A 297 4.84 21.91 70.56
CA GLU A 297 4.08 22.87 71.37
C GLU A 297 3.77 22.36 72.78
N ALA A 298 3.57 21.05 72.96
CA ALA A 298 3.35 20.47 74.28
C ALA A 298 4.64 20.33 75.11
N MET A 299 5.82 20.43 74.48
CA MET A 299 7.12 20.32 75.15
C MET A 299 7.77 21.67 75.48
N VAL A 300 7.31 22.77 74.87
CA VAL A 300 7.78 24.15 75.07
C VAL A 300 6.87 24.88 76.06
#